data_AF-A0A8C3UD12-F1
#
_entry.id   AF-A0A8C3UD12-F1
#
_cell.length_a   1.000
_cell.length_b   1.000
_cell.length_c   1.000
_cell.angle_alpha   90.00
_cell.angle_beta   90.00
_cell.angle_gamma   90.00
#
_symmetry.space_group_name_H-M   'P 1'
#
loop_
_entity.id
_entity.type
_entity.pdbx_description
1 polymer ?
#
loop_
_entity_poly.entity_id
_entity_poly.type
_entity_poly.pdbx_seq_one_letter_code
_entity_poly.pdbx_strand_id
1 'polypeptide(L)'
;MQSRGCGAGQPPSPERGRDGNERRRRQAESKQCLSGSEVSPTPAPRSSVCVQAAGRDGSQESRYFTAISEVPVLGECESLAIINYLEETHPNPRLLPQDPKKRAQVRMIADHIVSGIQPLQNLSVLKQMGEKKMEWAQNCITSGFQALEQILQHTAGRYCVGDEVSMADLCLAPQVANAERFKVDMGPYPTITRINKALLELEAFKISHPSRQPDTPAELRA
;
A
#
# COMPACT_ATOMS: atom_id res chain seq x y z
N MET A 1 52.15 0.86 -48.67
CA MET A 1 52.08 1.04 -50.13
C MET A 1 50.69 0.61 -50.59
N GLN A 2 49.90 1.56 -51.12
CA GLN A 2 48.76 1.46 -52.06
C GLN A 2 47.57 0.53 -51.68
N SER A 3 46.35 0.99 -51.34
CA SER A 3 45.34 1.87 -51.99
C SER A 3 44.44 1.21 -53.05
N ARG A 4 43.11 1.38 -52.87
CA ARG A 4 41.93 1.38 -53.80
C ARG A 4 40.88 0.28 -53.47
N GLY A 5 39.57 0.54 -53.43
CA GLY A 5 38.79 1.72 -53.80
C GLY A 5 37.31 1.67 -53.33
N CYS A 6 36.66 2.82 -53.42
CA CYS A 6 35.31 3.17 -52.97
C CYS A 6 34.16 2.51 -53.77
N GLY A 7 33.02 2.34 -53.10
CA GLY A 7 31.69 2.25 -53.70
C GLY A 7 30.65 2.86 -52.76
N ALA A 8 30.30 4.13 -52.98
CA ALA A 8 29.28 4.86 -52.23
C ALA A 8 27.89 4.62 -52.85
N GLY A 9 26.95 4.08 -52.08
CA GLY A 9 25.54 4.00 -52.46
C GLY A 9 24.84 5.33 -52.22
N GLN A 10 24.20 5.88 -53.26
CA GLN A 10 23.37 7.10 -53.18
C GLN A 10 22.07 6.85 -52.40
N PRO A 11 21.56 7.85 -51.64
CA PRO A 11 20.21 7.78 -51.08
C PRO A 11 19.16 8.16 -52.14
N PRO A 12 17.95 7.59 -52.12
CA PRO A 12 16.87 7.98 -53.03
C PRO A 12 16.31 9.37 -52.67
N SER A 13 16.02 10.15 -53.71
CA SER A 13 15.43 11.49 -53.68
C SER A 13 13.99 11.51 -53.11
N PRO A 14 13.52 12.64 -52.56
CA PRO A 14 12.18 12.74 -51.97
C PRO A 14 11.13 13.04 -53.04
N GLU A 15 10.19 12.13 -53.27
CA GLU A 15 8.98 12.44 -54.03
C GLU A 15 8.06 13.34 -53.20
N ARG A 16 7.80 14.53 -53.75
CA ARG A 16 6.86 15.52 -53.25
C ARG A 16 5.47 15.20 -53.77
N GLY A 17 4.53 15.12 -52.84
CA GLY A 17 3.17 15.63 -53.05
C GLY A 17 2.09 14.58 -53.22
N ARG A 18 1.31 14.37 -52.15
CA ARG A 18 -0.17 14.38 -52.11
C ARG A 18 -0.61 13.76 -50.78
N ASP A 19 -0.59 14.51 -49.68
CA ASP A 19 -1.53 14.23 -48.58
C ASP A 19 -1.70 15.36 -47.52
N GLY A 20 -1.79 16.61 -47.99
CA GLY A 20 -1.94 17.76 -47.07
C GLY A 20 -3.38 17.99 -46.59
N ASN A 21 -4.37 17.42 -47.27
CA ASN A 21 -5.79 17.73 -47.05
C ASN A 21 -6.50 16.70 -46.15
N GLU A 22 -5.98 15.47 -46.06
CA GLU A 22 -6.57 14.40 -45.24
C GLU A 22 -6.17 14.53 -43.76
N ARG A 23 -4.95 15.02 -43.48
CA ARG A 23 -4.51 15.39 -42.12
C ARG A 23 -5.32 16.53 -41.51
N ARG A 24 -5.76 17.51 -42.32
CA ARG A 24 -6.56 18.65 -41.84
C ARG A 24 -8.00 18.24 -41.52
N ARG A 25 -8.59 17.30 -42.26
CA ARG A 25 -9.91 16.73 -41.94
C ARG A 25 -9.90 15.94 -40.63
N ARG A 26 -8.90 15.08 -40.41
CA ARG A 26 -8.75 14.32 -39.16
C ARG A 26 -8.53 15.22 -37.93
N GLN A 27 -7.82 16.34 -38.08
CA GLN A 27 -7.63 17.31 -36.99
C GLN A 27 -8.87 18.18 -36.71
N ALA A 28 -9.74 18.41 -37.71
CA ALA A 28 -11.00 19.11 -37.51
C ALA A 28 -12.05 18.22 -36.82
N GLU A 29 -12.16 16.95 -37.21
CA GLU A 29 -13.05 15.96 -36.57
C GLU A 29 -12.62 15.66 -35.13
N SER A 30 -11.31 15.65 -34.83
CA SER A 30 -10.81 15.46 -33.47
C SER A 30 -11.04 16.68 -32.54
N LYS A 31 -11.27 17.88 -33.08
CA LYS A 31 -11.54 19.09 -32.28
C LYS A 31 -13.03 19.28 -31.96
N GLN A 32 -13.93 18.56 -32.62
CA GLN A 32 -15.37 18.73 -32.45
C GLN A 32 -16.00 17.79 -31.41
N CYS A 33 -15.23 16.84 -30.85
CA CYS A 33 -15.67 16.00 -29.72
C CYS A 33 -15.36 16.58 -28.33
N LEU A 34 -14.73 17.75 -28.23
CA LEU A 34 -14.45 18.43 -26.95
C LEU A 34 -15.55 19.43 -26.59
N SER A 35 -16.78 18.96 -26.50
CA SER A 35 -17.87 19.66 -25.79
C SER A 35 -18.85 18.62 -25.23
N GLY A 36 -18.33 17.78 -24.34
CA GLY A 36 -19.11 16.89 -23.50
C GLY A 36 -18.79 17.21 -22.05
N SER A 37 -19.81 17.63 -21.31
CA SER A 37 -19.85 17.86 -19.87
C SER A 37 -18.86 17.01 -19.06
N GLU A 38 -18.03 17.67 -18.24
CA GLU A 38 -17.33 17.04 -17.11
C GLU A 38 -18.36 16.45 -16.15
N VAL A 39 -18.63 15.14 -16.32
CA VAL A 39 -19.18 14.32 -15.26
C VAL A 39 -17.96 13.72 -14.56
N SER A 40 -17.60 14.30 -13.41
CA SER A 40 -16.65 13.65 -12.51
C SER A 40 -17.15 12.23 -12.23
N PRO A 41 -16.37 11.17 -12.50
CA PRO A 41 -16.81 9.83 -12.18
C PRO A 41 -16.83 9.72 -10.66
N THR A 42 -18.01 9.68 -10.08
CA THR A 42 -18.18 9.19 -8.71
C THR A 42 -17.54 7.80 -8.68
N PRO A 43 -16.52 7.53 -7.84
CA PRO A 43 -15.93 6.21 -7.79
C PRO A 43 -17.03 5.20 -7.46
N ALA A 44 -17.13 4.14 -8.24
CA ALA A 44 -18.04 3.04 -7.96
C ALA A 44 -17.82 2.57 -6.51
N PRO A 45 -18.87 2.21 -5.77
CA PRO A 45 -18.72 1.74 -4.40
C PRO A 45 -17.77 0.54 -4.39
N ARG A 46 -16.69 0.61 -3.60
CA ARG A 46 -15.78 -0.52 -3.41
C ARG A 46 -16.56 -1.62 -2.70
N SER A 47 -16.78 -2.74 -3.38
CA SER A 47 -17.35 -3.94 -2.76
C SER A 47 -16.27 -4.59 -1.90
N SER A 48 -16.45 -4.56 -0.57
CA SER A 48 -15.62 -5.35 0.34
C SER A 48 -16.12 -6.79 0.38
N VAL A 49 -15.24 -7.75 0.13
CA VAL A 49 -15.52 -9.18 0.32
C VAL A 49 -14.68 -9.63 1.51
N CYS A 50 -15.36 -9.99 2.60
CA CYS A 50 -14.68 -10.48 3.80
C CYS A 50 -14.30 -11.95 3.59
N VAL A 51 -13.00 -12.25 3.63
CA VAL A 51 -12.46 -13.60 3.59
C VAL A 51 -12.01 -13.98 5.00
N GLN A 52 -12.57 -15.04 5.56
CA GLN A 52 -12.16 -15.52 6.87
C GLN A 52 -10.72 -16.03 6.79
N ALA A 53 -9.84 -15.55 7.67
CA ALA A 53 -8.42 -15.95 7.74
C ALA A 53 -8.18 -17.47 7.97
N ALA A 54 -9.25 -18.27 8.13
CA ALA A 54 -9.23 -19.71 8.29
C ALA A 54 -10.09 -20.48 7.26
N GLY A 55 -10.74 -19.81 6.31
CA GLY A 55 -11.69 -20.43 5.37
C GLY A 55 -11.50 -19.94 3.95
N ARG A 56 -11.27 -20.88 3.01
CA ARG A 56 -11.26 -20.58 1.58
C ARG A 56 -12.67 -20.18 1.15
N ASP A 57 -12.84 -19.02 0.52
CA ASP A 57 -14.03 -18.79 -0.27
C ASP A 57 -13.89 -19.59 -1.59
N GLY A 58 -14.88 -20.41 -1.90
CA GLY A 58 -14.83 -21.33 -3.04
C GLY A 58 -15.11 -20.67 -4.40
N SER A 59 -14.83 -19.37 -4.56
CA SER A 59 -15.20 -18.60 -5.76
C SER A 59 -14.11 -18.66 -6.85
N GLN A 60 -14.50 -18.86 -8.12
CA GLN A 60 -13.57 -19.12 -9.23
C GLN A 60 -12.76 -17.90 -9.71
N GLU A 61 -12.99 -16.69 -9.19
CA GLU A 61 -12.18 -15.49 -9.51
C GLU A 61 -10.76 -15.52 -8.88
N SER A 62 -10.47 -16.54 -8.07
CA SER A 62 -9.30 -16.62 -7.19
C SER A 62 -7.96 -16.94 -7.86
N ARG A 63 -7.88 -17.34 -9.13
CA ARG A 63 -6.69 -18.09 -9.61
C ARG A 63 -5.34 -17.35 -9.64
N TYR A 64 -5.31 -16.01 -9.64
CA TYR A 64 -4.06 -15.25 -9.41
C TYR A 64 -3.79 -14.97 -7.92
N PHE A 65 -4.85 -14.91 -7.12
CA PHE A 65 -4.83 -14.57 -5.69
C PHE A 65 -4.56 -15.78 -4.77
N THR A 66 -4.79 -17.00 -5.26
CA THR A 66 -4.61 -18.24 -4.48
C THR A 66 -3.14 -18.57 -4.19
N ALA A 67 -2.17 -17.93 -4.84
CA ALA A 67 -0.76 -18.31 -4.71
C ALA A 67 -0.18 -17.99 -3.32
N ILE A 68 -0.55 -16.85 -2.73
CA ILE A 68 -0.02 -16.41 -1.43
C ILE A 68 -0.98 -16.79 -0.29
N SER A 69 -2.28 -17.05 -0.56
CA SER A 69 -3.26 -17.46 0.46
C SER A 69 -3.30 -16.55 1.71
N GLU A 70 -2.99 -15.27 1.53
CA GLU A 70 -3.04 -14.23 2.56
C GLU A 70 -3.97 -13.09 2.12
N VAL A 71 -4.51 -12.36 3.10
CA VAL A 71 -5.29 -11.14 2.92
C VAL A 71 -4.47 -9.95 3.43
N PRO A 72 -4.64 -8.72 2.90
CA PRO A 72 -5.67 -8.26 1.97
C PRO A 72 -5.38 -8.53 0.49
N VAL A 73 -6.44 -8.50 -0.32
CA VAL A 73 -6.38 -8.63 -1.78
C VAL A 73 -7.22 -7.53 -2.43
N LEU A 74 -6.62 -6.77 -3.36
CA LEU A 74 -7.30 -5.74 -4.16
C LEU A 74 -6.71 -5.66 -5.57
N GLY A 75 -6.79 -6.72 -6.38
CA GLY A 75 -6.07 -6.76 -7.67
C GLY A 75 -4.64 -7.28 -7.51
N GLU A 76 -3.97 -6.88 -6.43
CA GLU A 76 -2.68 -7.42 -5.96
C GLU A 76 -2.82 -8.20 -4.64
N CYS A 77 -1.95 -9.17 -4.41
CA CYS A 77 -1.66 -9.75 -3.09
C CYS A 77 -0.38 -9.10 -2.59
N GLU A 78 -0.47 -8.22 -1.58
CA GLU A 78 0.60 -7.63 -0.76
C GLU A 78 0.17 -6.22 -0.33
N SER A 79 0.04 -5.99 0.98
CA SER A 79 -0.55 -4.75 1.51
C SER A 79 0.21 -3.49 1.08
N LEU A 80 1.54 -3.51 1.10
CA LEU A 80 2.35 -2.36 0.68
C LEU A 80 2.29 -2.12 -0.83
N ALA A 81 2.17 -3.17 -1.65
CA ALA A 81 1.99 -3.01 -3.09
C ALA A 81 0.67 -2.28 -3.40
N ILE A 82 -0.41 -2.70 -2.74
CA ILE A 82 -1.73 -2.05 -2.84
C ILE A 82 -1.65 -0.59 -2.39
N ILE A 83 -1.01 -0.29 -1.25
CA ILE A 83 -0.89 1.09 -0.76
C ILE A 83 -0.09 1.96 -1.74
N ASN A 84 1.00 1.45 -2.31
CA ASN A 84 1.77 2.20 -3.32
C ASN A 84 0.97 2.42 -4.61
N TYR A 85 0.23 1.42 -5.08
CA TYR A 85 -0.67 1.57 -6.23
C TYR A 85 -1.74 2.64 -5.99
N LEU A 86 -2.34 2.67 -4.80
CA LEU A 86 -3.30 3.71 -4.42
C LEU A 86 -2.65 5.09 -4.32
N GLU A 87 -1.44 5.21 -3.79
CA GLU A 87 -0.68 6.47 -3.76
C GLU A 87 -0.40 7.00 -5.18
N GLU A 88 -0.07 6.12 -6.12
CA GLU A 88 0.24 6.49 -7.51
C GLU A 88 -1.02 6.86 -8.31
N THR A 89 -2.15 6.18 -8.07
CA THR A 89 -3.39 6.36 -8.83
C THR A 89 -4.38 7.33 -8.20
N HIS A 90 -4.31 7.53 -6.88
CA HIS A 90 -5.18 8.40 -6.10
C HIS A 90 -4.33 9.26 -5.14
N PRO A 91 -3.56 10.23 -5.66
CA PRO A 91 -2.51 10.92 -4.93
C PRO A 91 -3.01 11.89 -3.83
N ASN A 92 -4.31 11.98 -3.57
CA ASN A 92 -4.86 12.85 -2.53
C ASN A 92 -5.91 12.11 -1.70
N PRO A 93 -5.79 12.09 -0.36
CA PRO A 93 -4.66 12.58 0.43
C PRO A 93 -3.39 11.74 0.21
N ARG A 94 -2.22 12.35 0.32
CA ARG A 94 -0.93 11.67 0.13
C ARG A 94 -0.59 10.81 1.34
N LEU A 95 -0.09 9.62 1.08
CA LEU A 95 0.45 8.70 2.09
C LEU A 95 1.97 8.70 2.11
N LEU A 96 2.61 9.35 1.13
CA LEU A 96 4.05 9.56 1.11
C LEU A 96 4.37 11.06 0.98
N PRO A 97 5.33 11.58 1.78
CA PRO A 97 5.76 12.97 1.66
C PRO A 97 6.42 13.22 0.30
N GLN A 98 6.60 14.50 -0.07
CA GLN A 98 7.31 14.86 -1.30
C GLN A 98 8.82 14.71 -1.16
N ASP A 99 9.36 15.06 0.01
CA ASP A 99 10.80 14.99 0.31
C ASP A 99 11.29 13.54 0.25
N PRO A 100 12.22 13.20 -0.68
CA PRO A 100 12.77 11.86 -0.81
C PRO A 100 13.34 11.29 0.49
N LYS A 101 13.93 12.12 1.35
CA LYS A 101 14.49 11.66 2.62
C LYS A 101 13.39 11.22 3.58
N LYS A 102 12.33 12.01 3.71
CA LYS A 102 11.16 11.62 4.51
C LYS A 102 10.43 10.41 3.91
N ARG A 103 10.37 10.30 2.58
CA ARG A 103 9.81 9.11 1.90
C ARG A 103 10.57 7.85 2.27
N ALA A 104 11.90 7.91 2.31
CA ALA A 104 12.73 6.80 2.74
C ALA A 104 12.47 6.42 4.20
N GLN A 105 12.28 7.41 5.10
CA GLN A 105 11.92 7.16 6.50
C GLN A 105 10.55 6.46 6.63
N VAL A 106 9.55 6.91 5.87
CA VAL A 106 8.22 6.28 5.85
C VAL A 106 8.31 4.82 5.41
N ARG A 107 9.04 4.55 4.31
CA ARG A 107 9.22 3.18 3.80
C ARG A 107 9.98 2.31 4.79
N MET A 108 11.07 2.82 5.38
CA MET A 108 11.84 2.10 6.39
C MET A 108 10.97 1.67 7.58
N ILE A 109 10.11 2.55 8.09
CA ILE A 109 9.21 2.21 9.20
C ILE A 109 8.15 1.19 8.75
N ALA A 110 7.54 1.40 7.58
CA ALA A 110 6.55 0.47 7.03
C ALA A 110 7.13 -0.94 6.83
N ASP A 111 8.31 -1.05 6.22
CA ASP A 111 9.00 -2.32 5.96
C ASP A 111 9.47 -2.98 7.27
N HIS A 112 9.95 -2.19 8.24
CA HIS A 112 10.28 -2.72 9.57
C HIS A 112 9.09 -3.43 10.20
N ILE A 113 7.88 -2.87 10.08
CA ILE A 113 6.66 -3.48 10.59
C ILE A 113 6.22 -4.68 9.72
N VAL A 114 6.03 -4.46 8.43
CA VAL A 114 5.39 -5.42 7.50
C VAL A 114 6.29 -6.60 7.17
N SER A 115 7.61 -6.41 7.15
CA SER A 115 8.58 -7.49 6.88
C SER A 115 9.28 -7.95 8.15
N GLY A 116 9.59 -7.05 9.08
CA GLY A 116 10.40 -7.35 10.27
C GLY A 116 9.61 -7.84 11.49
N ILE A 117 8.31 -7.54 11.58
CA ILE A 117 7.49 -7.92 12.75
C ILE A 117 6.33 -8.82 12.35
N GLN A 118 5.47 -8.34 11.43
CA GLN A 118 4.19 -8.98 11.11
C GLN A 118 4.33 -10.45 10.68
N PRO A 119 5.25 -10.83 9.78
CA PRO A 119 5.29 -12.19 9.25
C PRO A 119 5.67 -13.21 10.32
N LEU A 120 6.46 -12.80 11.32
CA LEU A 120 6.91 -13.67 12.41
C LEU A 120 5.76 -14.03 13.37
N GLN A 121 4.73 -13.20 13.44
CA GLN A 121 3.53 -13.41 14.27
C GLN A 121 2.28 -13.79 13.46
N ASN A 122 2.43 -14.01 12.15
CA ASN A 122 1.35 -14.47 11.28
C ASN A 122 0.78 -15.82 11.77
N LEU A 123 -0.52 -16.02 11.63
CA LEU A 123 -1.23 -17.25 12.01
C LEU A 123 -0.59 -18.53 11.44
N SER A 124 -0.05 -18.49 10.21
CA SER A 124 0.63 -19.63 9.58
C SER A 124 1.90 -20.03 10.34
N VAL A 125 2.67 -19.05 10.82
CA VAL A 125 3.87 -19.25 11.65
C VAL A 125 3.47 -19.65 13.07
N LEU A 126 2.50 -18.97 13.68
CA LEU A 126 2.06 -19.26 15.04
C LEU A 126 1.49 -20.67 15.20
N LYS A 127 0.83 -21.22 14.16
CA LYS A 127 0.39 -22.62 14.15
C LYS A 127 1.56 -23.60 14.31
N GLN A 128 2.72 -23.29 13.75
CA GLN A 128 3.92 -24.13 13.85
C GLN A 128 4.59 -24.03 15.22
N MET A 129 4.38 -22.93 15.95
CA MET A 129 4.92 -22.73 17.31
C MET A 129 4.17 -23.51 18.40
N GLY A 130 2.98 -24.05 18.10
CA GLY A 130 2.18 -24.84 19.03
C GLY A 130 1.86 -24.09 20.33
N GLU A 131 2.21 -24.67 21.47
CA GLU A 131 1.96 -24.09 22.80
C GLU A 131 2.75 -22.79 23.03
N LYS A 132 3.88 -22.61 22.35
CA LYS A 132 4.75 -21.42 22.48
C LYS A 132 4.31 -20.23 21.63
N LYS A 133 3.19 -20.33 20.90
CA LYS A 133 2.71 -19.27 20.00
C LYS A 133 2.58 -17.90 20.68
N MET A 134 2.15 -17.87 21.94
CA MET A 134 1.92 -16.62 22.67
C MET A 134 3.25 -15.95 23.03
N GLU A 135 4.16 -16.72 23.63
CA GLU A 135 5.51 -16.28 23.99
C GLU A 135 6.28 -15.81 22.74
N TRP A 136 6.19 -16.57 21.65
CA TRP A 136 6.81 -16.21 20.38
C TRP A 136 6.31 -14.87 19.83
N ALA A 137 4.99 -14.71 19.71
CA ALA A 137 4.40 -13.47 19.24
C ALA A 137 4.83 -12.27 20.10
N GLN A 138 4.80 -12.44 21.43
CA GLN A 138 5.24 -11.41 22.37
C GLN A 138 6.71 -11.02 22.17
N ASN A 139 7.60 -12.00 22.01
CA ASN A 139 9.02 -11.76 21.80
C ASN A 139 9.29 -11.05 20.47
N CYS A 140 8.65 -11.49 19.37
CA CYS A 140 8.79 -10.85 18.07
C CYS A 140 8.31 -9.39 18.10
N ILE A 141 7.15 -9.13 18.70
CA ILE A 141 6.59 -7.79 18.79
C ILE A 141 7.44 -6.90 19.70
N THR A 142 7.85 -7.41 20.87
CA THR A 142 8.72 -6.68 21.82
C THR A 142 10.03 -6.26 21.16
N SER A 143 10.72 -7.20 20.49
CA SER A 143 11.97 -6.89 19.79
C SER A 143 11.77 -5.86 18.68
N GLY A 144 10.70 -6.01 17.88
CA GLY A 144 10.35 -5.07 16.83
C GLY A 144 10.02 -3.67 17.34
N PHE A 145 9.25 -3.58 18.42
CA PHE A 145 8.84 -2.31 19.02
C PHE A 145 9.97 -1.59 19.74
N GLN A 146 10.91 -2.32 20.35
CA GLN A 146 12.13 -1.73 20.90
C GLN A 146 12.91 -0.94 19.84
N ALA A 147 13.14 -1.54 18.67
CA ALA A 147 13.82 -0.87 17.57
C ALA A 147 12.98 0.28 16.99
N LEU A 148 11.67 0.05 16.80
CA LEU A 148 10.77 1.05 16.23
C LEU A 148 10.63 2.29 17.12
N GLU A 149 10.50 2.11 18.43
CA GLU A 149 10.40 3.22 19.39
C GLU A 149 11.65 4.12 19.34
N GLN A 150 12.84 3.54 19.16
CA GLN A 150 14.09 4.30 18.97
C GLN A 150 14.10 5.08 17.65
N ILE A 151 13.66 4.46 16.55
CA ILE A 151 13.53 5.13 15.24
C ILE A 151 12.57 6.32 15.33
N LEU A 152 11.44 6.15 16.04
CA LEU A 152 10.41 7.18 16.18
C LEU A 152 10.88 8.38 16.98
N GLN A 153 11.85 8.25 17.90
CA GLN A 153 12.46 9.40 18.58
C GLN A 153 13.08 10.42 17.61
N HIS A 154 13.48 9.98 16.41
CA HIS A 154 14.17 10.81 15.42
C HIS A 154 13.29 11.23 14.24
N THR A 155 12.12 10.61 14.08
CA THR A 155 11.28 10.77 12.88
C THR A 155 9.89 11.30 13.20
N ALA A 156 9.36 11.01 14.39
CA ALA A 156 8.00 11.35 14.73
C ALA A 156 7.81 12.83 15.00
N GLY A 157 6.75 13.40 14.44
CA GLY A 157 6.11 14.62 14.92
C GLY A 157 4.80 14.24 15.60
N ARG A 158 3.67 14.74 15.10
CA ARG A 158 2.34 14.23 15.48
C ARG A 158 2.18 12.75 15.17
N TYR A 159 2.67 12.29 14.01
CA TYR A 159 2.57 10.93 13.48
C TYR A 159 3.95 10.28 13.33
N CYS A 160 4.05 9.10 12.69
CA CYS A 160 5.30 8.36 12.53
C CYS A 160 6.42 9.17 11.87
N VAL A 161 6.09 10.00 10.87
CA VAL A 161 7.08 10.86 10.18
C VAL A 161 6.51 12.28 10.06
N GLY A 162 6.94 13.17 10.96
CA GLY A 162 6.42 14.53 11.04
C GLY A 162 4.94 14.59 11.44
N ASP A 163 4.20 15.54 10.86
CA ASP A 163 2.85 15.93 11.34
C ASP A 163 1.70 15.53 10.41
N GLU A 164 1.99 14.82 9.32
CA GLU A 164 1.00 14.30 8.37
C GLU A 164 0.94 12.76 8.44
N VAL A 165 -0.27 12.20 8.29
CA VAL A 165 -0.45 10.74 8.23
C VAL A 165 0.23 10.18 6.99
N SER A 166 0.92 9.07 7.16
CA SER A 166 1.69 8.41 6.10
C SER A 166 1.44 6.91 6.07
N MET A 167 1.99 6.23 5.06
CA MET A 167 1.98 4.76 4.96
C MET A 167 2.53 4.08 6.23
N ALA A 168 3.51 4.68 6.92
CA ALA A 168 4.06 4.15 8.17
C ALA A 168 2.98 4.05 9.26
N ASP A 169 2.07 5.02 9.33
CA ASP A 169 0.98 5.06 10.29
C ASP A 169 -0.10 4.01 9.98
N LEU A 170 -0.34 3.75 8.70
CA LEU A 170 -1.24 2.67 8.24
C LEU A 170 -0.72 1.29 8.65
N CYS A 171 0.60 1.12 8.76
CA CYS A 171 1.22 -0.11 9.26
C CYS A 171 1.27 -0.14 10.80
N LEU A 172 1.47 1.00 11.45
CA LEU A 172 1.61 1.08 12.91
C LEU A 172 0.32 0.69 13.63
N ALA A 173 -0.82 1.30 13.30
CA ALA A 173 -2.07 1.09 14.00
C ALA A 173 -2.51 -0.39 14.09
N PRO A 174 -2.56 -1.17 12.99
CA PRO A 174 -2.91 -2.59 13.07
C PRO A 174 -1.85 -3.41 13.83
N GLN A 175 -0.57 -3.02 13.79
CA GLN A 175 0.46 -3.71 14.54
C GLN A 175 0.37 -3.46 16.04
N VAL A 176 -0.05 -2.26 16.47
CA VAL A 176 -0.35 -2.00 17.90
C VAL A 176 -1.57 -2.80 18.35
N ALA A 177 -2.62 -2.90 17.52
CA ALA A 177 -3.76 -3.77 17.82
C ALA A 177 -3.35 -5.25 17.98
N ASN A 178 -2.39 -5.73 17.17
CA ASN A 178 -1.80 -7.06 17.36
C ASN A 178 -1.02 -7.17 18.69
N ALA A 179 -0.24 -6.16 19.05
CA ALA A 179 0.49 -6.13 20.32
C ALA A 179 -0.47 -6.25 21.51
N GLU A 180 -1.57 -5.49 21.49
CA GLU A 180 -2.63 -5.55 22.51
C GLU A 180 -3.31 -6.93 22.54
N ARG A 181 -3.64 -7.49 21.36
CA ARG A 181 -4.20 -8.85 21.23
C ARG A 181 -3.29 -9.91 21.86
N PHE A 182 -1.97 -9.76 21.70
CA PHE A 182 -0.95 -10.62 22.29
C PHE A 182 -0.49 -10.16 23.68
N LYS A 183 -1.21 -9.22 24.32
CA LYS A 183 -0.97 -8.76 25.69
C LYS A 183 0.49 -8.32 25.92
N VAL A 184 1.11 -7.70 24.92
CA VAL A 184 2.43 -7.10 25.04
C VAL A 184 2.34 -5.88 25.95
N ASP A 185 3.29 -5.73 26.87
CA ASP A 185 3.38 -4.53 27.69
C ASP A 185 3.79 -3.34 26.82
N MET A 186 2.92 -2.34 26.74
CA MET A 186 3.13 -1.13 25.96
C MET A 186 3.80 0.00 26.76
N GLY A 187 3.99 -0.17 28.08
CA GLY A 187 4.65 0.82 28.95
C GLY A 187 6.01 1.29 28.44
N PRO A 188 6.88 0.42 27.89
CA PRO A 188 8.17 0.82 27.33
C PRO A 188 8.11 1.62 26.01
N TYR A 189 6.95 1.78 25.38
CA TYR A 189 6.80 2.37 24.03
C TYR A 189 5.92 3.63 24.00
N PRO A 190 6.27 4.69 24.74
CA PRO A 190 5.41 5.86 24.90
C PRO A 190 5.13 6.61 23.59
N THR A 191 6.07 6.61 22.63
CA THR A 191 5.89 7.30 21.34
C THR A 191 4.96 6.53 20.43
N ILE A 192 5.14 5.21 20.33
CA ILE A 192 4.20 4.31 19.64
C ILE A 192 2.79 4.50 20.20
N THR A 193 2.63 4.45 21.52
CA THR A 193 1.32 4.61 22.17
C THR A 193 0.70 5.98 21.88
N ARG A 194 1.50 7.06 21.95
CA ARG A 194 1.02 8.42 21.64
C ARG A 194 0.54 8.54 20.20
N ILE A 195 1.32 8.05 19.24
CA ILE A 195 0.96 8.10 17.81
C ILE A 195 -0.30 7.27 17.57
N ASN A 196 -0.36 6.04 18.09
CA ASN A 196 -1.53 5.18 17.93
C ASN A 196 -2.81 5.85 18.45
N LYS A 197 -2.75 6.48 19.62
CA LYS A 197 -3.87 7.25 20.16
C LYS A 197 -4.32 8.37 19.22
N ALA A 198 -3.37 9.14 18.67
CA ALA A 198 -3.67 10.22 17.72
C ALA A 198 -4.26 9.68 16.39
N LEU A 199 -3.86 8.49 15.94
CA LEU A 199 -4.42 7.85 14.75
C LEU A 199 -5.86 7.39 14.99
N LEU A 200 -6.14 6.78 16.16
CA LEU A 200 -7.48 6.29 16.51
C LEU A 200 -8.52 7.41 16.73
N GLU A 201 -8.08 8.67 16.85
CA GLU A 201 -8.98 9.84 16.86
C GLU A 201 -9.54 10.17 15.46
N LEU A 202 -8.86 9.75 14.39
CA LEU A 202 -9.22 10.05 13.00
C LEU A 202 -10.35 9.15 12.50
N GLU A 203 -11.32 9.72 11.78
CA GLU A 203 -12.49 8.96 11.30
C GLU A 203 -12.10 7.79 10.40
N ALA A 204 -11.07 7.96 9.55
CA ALA A 204 -10.57 6.90 8.68
C ALA A 204 -10.17 5.63 9.46
N PHE A 205 -9.51 5.78 10.61
CA PHE A 205 -9.11 4.64 11.45
C PHE A 205 -10.27 4.10 12.28
N LYS A 206 -11.27 4.92 12.61
CA LYS A 206 -12.49 4.46 13.29
C LYS A 206 -13.35 3.59 12.40
N ILE A 207 -13.59 3.99 11.14
CA ILE A 207 -14.43 3.22 10.22
C ILE A 207 -13.72 1.95 9.73
N SER A 208 -12.39 1.96 9.67
CA SER A 208 -11.59 0.79 9.31
C SER A 208 -11.28 -0.10 10.52
N HIS A 209 -11.79 0.22 11.71
CA HIS A 209 -11.48 -0.54 12.92
C HIS A 209 -12.03 -1.98 12.80
N PRO A 210 -11.28 -3.02 13.26
CA PRO A 210 -11.72 -4.41 13.17
C PRO A 210 -13.06 -4.73 13.86
N SER A 211 -13.50 -3.90 14.82
CA SER A 211 -14.79 -4.06 15.50
C SER A 211 -16.00 -3.52 14.71
N ARG A 212 -15.77 -2.87 13.56
CA ARG A 212 -16.82 -2.23 12.74
C ARG A 212 -16.89 -2.80 11.33
N GLN A 213 -16.27 -3.96 11.10
CA GLN A 213 -16.31 -4.63 9.81
C GLN A 213 -17.54 -5.54 9.69
N PRO A 214 -18.03 -5.81 8.47
CA PRO A 214 -19.21 -6.64 8.27
C PRO A 214 -19.09 -8.05 8.89
N ASP A 215 -17.88 -8.61 8.90
CA ASP A 215 -17.54 -9.93 9.41
C ASP A 215 -17.13 -9.95 10.89
N THR A 216 -17.09 -8.80 11.57
CA THR A 216 -16.84 -8.75 13.01
C THR A 216 -17.88 -9.60 13.74
N PRO A 217 -17.48 -10.61 14.55
CA PRO A 217 -18.39 -11.37 15.40
C PRO A 217 -19.21 -10.43 16.29
N ALA A 218 -20.48 -10.77 16.54
CA ALA A 218 -21.42 -9.88 17.22
C ALA A 218 -20.93 -9.45 18.61
N GLU A 219 -20.23 -10.34 19.31
CA GLU A 219 -19.64 -10.13 20.62
C GLU A 219 -18.41 -9.22 20.63
N LEU A 220 -17.80 -8.95 19.47
CA LEU A 220 -16.65 -8.06 19.30
C LEU A 220 -17.01 -6.74 18.61
N ARG A 221 -18.29 -6.49 18.29
CA ARG A 221 -18.75 -5.24 17.68
C ARG A 221 -18.80 -4.11 18.71
N ALA A 222 -18.35 -2.93 18.30
CA ALA A 222 -18.39 -1.69 19.10
C ALA A 222 -19.65 -0.86 18.82
#